data_AF-A0A0E0I4E2-F1
#
_entry.id   AF-A0A0E0I4E2-F1
#
_cell.length_a   1.000
_cell.length_b   1.000
_cell.length_c   1.000
_cell.angle_alpha   90.00
_cell.angle_beta   90.00
_cell.angle_gamma   90.00
#
_symmetry.space_group_name_H-M   'P 1'
#
loop_
_entity.id
_entity.type
_entity.pdbx_description
1 polymer ?
#
loop_
_entity_poly.entity_id
_entity_poly.type
_entity_poly.pdbx_seq_one_letter_code
_entity_poly.pdbx_strand_id
1 'polypeptide(L)'
;MAEYEEWRPEYCNISDRLDPGQIQDLVKPLNQSWPSLLRNETNLELWSHEWSKHGTCSNLSQHGYFAAALALDKLKLTNLTKILADGGVVPSDEKTYTLGEISDALAKGTGFSTYLRCSQNELKYGETLLYEVLQCVDRSGEKLVNCTTPYWVTRCLDPDKIKIPAWFYGQ
;
A
#
# COMPACT_ATOMS: atom_id res chain seq x y z
N MET A 1 -8.59 23.25 18.84
CA MET A 1 -8.89 21.98 18.15
C MET A 1 -7.56 21.52 17.57
N ALA A 2 -6.80 20.71 18.30
CA ALA A 2 -5.47 20.30 17.87
C ALA A 2 -5.60 19.29 16.73
N GLU A 3 -5.12 19.65 15.55
CA GLU A 3 -4.79 18.72 14.48
C GLU A 3 -3.62 17.86 14.99
N TYR A 4 -3.93 16.64 15.42
CA TYR A 4 -2.91 15.65 15.74
C TYR A 4 -2.36 15.11 14.41
N GLU A 5 -1.43 15.83 13.79
CA GLU A 5 -0.56 15.25 12.77
C GLU A 5 0.19 14.08 13.40
N GLU A 6 -0.09 12.88 12.92
CA GLU A 6 0.65 11.68 13.27
C GLU A 6 2.06 11.81 12.69
N TRP A 7 2.99 12.32 13.52
CA TRP A 7 4.39 12.43 13.17
C TRP A 7 4.95 11.03 12.92
N ARG A 8 5.18 10.70 11.65
CA ARG A 8 5.93 9.52 11.23
C ARG A 8 7.36 9.95 10.96
N PRO A 9 8.38 9.25 11.50
CA PRO A 9 9.75 9.59 11.21
C PRO A 9 10.02 9.39 9.72
N GLU A 10 10.63 10.40 9.10
CA GLU A 10 11.04 10.38 7.69
C GLU A 10 12.48 10.89 7.58
N TYR A 11 13.22 10.40 6.59
CA TYR A 11 14.58 10.85 6.29
C TYR A 11 15.54 10.75 7.48
N CYS A 12 15.44 9.68 8.28
CA CYS A 12 16.21 9.52 9.51
C CYS A 12 17.72 9.43 9.30
N ASN A 13 18.16 9.03 8.10
CA ASN A 13 19.57 9.06 7.71
C ASN A 13 19.74 9.32 6.21
N ILE A 14 19.71 10.60 5.79
CA ILE A 14 19.86 11.00 4.38
C ILE A 14 21.20 10.62 3.73
N SER A 15 22.21 10.29 4.54
CA SER A 15 23.54 9.88 4.05
C SER A 15 23.60 8.40 3.71
N ASP A 16 22.70 7.58 4.27
CA ASP A 16 22.57 6.15 3.97
C ASP A 16 21.72 5.97 2.70
N ARG A 17 22.37 6.10 1.55
CA ARG A 17 21.73 5.92 0.25
C ARG A 17 21.61 4.43 -0.08
N LEU A 18 20.55 4.09 -0.82
CA LEU A 18 20.35 2.74 -1.33
C LEU A 18 21.56 2.32 -2.18
N ASP A 19 22.18 1.21 -1.80
CA ASP A 19 23.21 0.50 -2.53
C ASP A 19 22.57 -0.71 -3.23
N PRO A 20 22.40 -0.67 -4.57
CA PRO A 20 21.83 -1.77 -5.32
C PRO A 20 22.58 -3.11 -5.14
N GLY A 21 23.86 -3.06 -4.78
CA GLY A 21 24.65 -4.25 -4.48
C GLY A 21 24.16 -5.02 -3.25
N GLN A 22 23.57 -4.32 -2.27
CA GLN A 22 23.03 -4.94 -1.06
C GLN A 22 21.68 -5.63 -1.26
N ILE A 23 21.01 -5.39 -2.40
CA ILE A 23 19.67 -5.93 -2.69
C ILE A 23 19.64 -6.72 -4.01
N GLN A 24 20.81 -7.12 -4.52
CA GLN A 24 20.95 -7.68 -5.87
C GLN A 24 20.03 -8.90 -6.12
N ASP A 25 19.91 -9.78 -5.14
CA ASP A 25 19.03 -10.96 -5.18
C ASP A 25 17.53 -10.61 -5.15
N LEU A 26 17.20 -9.41 -4.65
CA LEU A 26 15.83 -8.91 -4.53
C LEU A 26 15.38 -8.08 -5.74
N VAL A 27 16.30 -7.64 -6.62
CA VAL A 27 15.96 -6.78 -7.77
C VAL A 27 14.91 -7.42 -8.68
N LYS A 28 15.03 -8.71 -8.99
CA LYS A 28 14.06 -9.41 -9.84
C LYS A 28 12.66 -9.45 -9.22
N PRO A 29 12.46 -9.92 -7.98
CA PRO A 29 11.13 -9.91 -7.37
C PRO A 29 10.59 -8.49 -7.09
N LEU A 30 11.45 -7.52 -6.77
CA LEU A 30 11.03 -6.12 -6.62
C LEU A 30 10.50 -5.54 -7.93
N ASN A 31 11.15 -5.83 -9.07
CA ASN A 31 10.65 -5.40 -10.38
C ASN A 31 9.24 -5.95 -10.71
N GLN A 32 8.88 -7.11 -10.15
CA GLN A 32 7.57 -7.72 -10.37
C GLN A 32 6.50 -7.21 -9.41
N SER A 33 6.88 -6.92 -8.17
CA SER A 33 5.92 -6.69 -7.07
C SER A 33 5.85 -5.22 -6.65
N TRP A 34 6.90 -4.44 -6.92
CA TRP A 34 7.01 -3.03 -6.56
C TRP A 34 7.53 -2.16 -7.72
N PRO A 35 6.86 -2.15 -8.89
CA PRO A 35 7.23 -1.30 -10.01
C PRO A 35 6.85 0.17 -9.77
N SER A 36 7.59 1.09 -10.37
CA SER A 36 7.10 2.45 -10.58
C SER A 36 6.08 2.46 -11.71
N LEU A 37 4.99 3.20 -11.50
CA LEU A 37 3.95 3.45 -12.51
C LEU A 37 4.11 4.83 -13.16
N LEU A 38 5.11 5.61 -12.77
CA LEU A 38 5.37 6.94 -13.33
C LEU A 38 6.21 6.82 -14.60
N ARG A 39 5.80 7.52 -15.67
CA ARG A 39 6.47 7.44 -16.99
C ARG A 39 7.94 7.85 -16.99
N ASN A 40 8.35 8.72 -16.07
CA ASN A 40 9.69 9.31 -16.03
C ASN A 40 10.44 8.92 -14.75
N GLU A 41 10.10 7.78 -14.15
CA GLU A 41 10.77 7.27 -12.95
C GLU A 41 11.09 5.79 -13.17
N THR A 42 12.33 5.42 -12.87
CA THR A 42 12.77 4.03 -12.85
C THR A 42 12.38 3.37 -11.52
N ASN A 43 12.24 2.04 -11.52
CA ASN A 43 11.98 1.30 -10.28
C ASN A 43 13.06 1.57 -9.22
N LEU A 44 14.32 1.71 -9.62
CA LEU A 44 15.40 2.01 -8.68
C LEU A 44 15.29 3.41 -8.07
N GLU A 45 14.79 4.40 -8.81
CA GLU A 45 14.53 5.74 -8.27
C GLU A 45 13.41 5.71 -7.23
N LEU A 46 12.31 4.99 -7.51
CA LEU A 46 11.26 4.74 -6.53
C LEU A 46 11.83 4.06 -5.27
N TRP A 47 12.54 2.94 -5.41
CA TRP A 47 13.10 2.23 -4.26
C TRP A 47 14.11 3.08 -3.49
N SER A 48 14.89 3.92 -4.17
CA SER A 48 15.82 4.85 -3.53
C SER A 48 15.08 5.92 -2.73
N HIS A 49 13.95 6.41 -3.23
CA HIS A 49 13.07 7.32 -2.51
C HIS A 49 12.51 6.67 -1.25
N GLU A 50 11.92 5.48 -1.40
CA GLU A 50 11.32 4.71 -0.30
C GLU A 50 12.34 4.35 0.77
N TRP A 51 13.55 3.94 0.38
CA TRP A 51 14.64 3.70 1.32
C TRP A 51 15.03 4.97 2.07
N SER A 52 15.36 6.04 1.35
CA SER A 52 15.82 7.31 1.96
C SER A 52 14.79 7.88 2.92
N LYS A 53 13.52 7.91 2.49
CA LYS A 53 12.42 8.51 3.23
C LYS A 53 11.93 7.63 4.38
N HIS A 54 11.75 6.33 4.16
CA HIS A 54 11.11 5.43 5.12
C HIS A 54 12.03 4.32 5.63
N GLY A 55 12.79 3.68 4.75
CA GLY A 55 13.72 2.59 5.10
C GLY A 55 14.75 2.99 6.15
N THR A 56 15.34 4.18 6.04
CA THR A 56 16.32 4.72 7.01
C THR A 56 15.77 4.88 8.43
N CYS A 57 14.45 4.91 8.58
CA CYS A 57 13.75 5.02 9.87
C CYS A 57 13.30 3.66 10.45
N SER A 58 13.45 2.56 9.69
CA SER A 58 12.91 1.25 10.05
C SER A 58 13.75 0.45 11.05
N ASN A 59 15.00 0.85 11.29
CA ASN A 59 16.04 0.05 11.96
C ASN A 59 16.38 -1.29 11.27
N LEU A 60 15.92 -1.52 10.03
CA LEU A 60 16.31 -2.66 9.22
C LEU A 60 17.52 -2.33 8.34
N SER A 61 18.25 -3.35 7.89
CA SER A 61 19.20 -3.18 6.79
C SER A 61 18.47 -2.93 5.47
N GLN A 62 19.17 -2.41 4.46
CA GLN A 62 18.61 -2.24 3.12
C GLN A 62 17.99 -3.54 2.60
N HIS A 63 18.76 -4.65 2.65
CA HIS A 63 18.25 -5.97 2.29
C HIS A 63 17.03 -6.37 3.11
N GLY A 64 17.08 -6.23 4.44
CA GLY A 64 16.00 -6.60 5.34
C GLY A 64 14.70 -5.84 5.09
N TYR A 65 14.79 -4.54 4.80
CA TYR A 65 13.62 -3.70 4.50
C TYR A 65 12.88 -4.17 3.24
N PHE A 66 13.60 -4.36 2.13
CA PHE A 66 13.00 -4.83 0.88
C PHE A 66 12.57 -6.30 0.95
N ALA A 67 13.32 -7.14 1.64
CA ALA A 67 12.96 -8.55 1.86
C ALA A 67 11.67 -8.67 2.69
N ALA A 68 11.51 -7.85 3.73
CA ALA A 68 10.30 -7.80 4.54
C ALA A 68 9.10 -7.38 3.71
N ALA A 69 9.22 -6.32 2.90
CA ALA A 69 8.15 -5.89 1.98
C ALA A 69 7.74 -7.01 1.01
N LEU A 70 8.70 -7.70 0.39
CA LEU A 70 8.44 -8.84 -0.49
C LEU A 70 7.87 -10.06 0.24
N ALA A 71 8.25 -10.29 1.50
CA ALA A 71 7.71 -11.38 2.30
C ALA A 71 6.26 -11.10 2.66
N LEU A 72 5.95 -9.88 3.09
CA LEU A 72 4.59 -9.40 3.35
C LEU A 72 3.73 -9.55 2.09
N ASP A 73 4.23 -9.05 0.96
CA ASP A 73 3.63 -9.22 -0.36
C ASP A 73 3.25 -10.71 -0.61
N LYS A 74 4.17 -11.65 -0.39
CA LYS A 74 3.96 -13.10 -0.57
C LYS A 74 3.07 -13.77 0.49
N LEU A 75 2.94 -13.24 1.71
CA LEU A 75 2.23 -13.86 2.85
C LEU A 75 0.69 -13.82 2.75
N LYS A 76 0.13 -13.77 1.53
CA LYS A 76 -1.30 -13.57 1.22
C LYS A 76 -1.82 -12.16 1.43
N LEU A 77 -0.94 -11.17 1.66
CA LEU A 77 -1.33 -9.77 1.54
C LEU A 77 -1.64 -9.42 0.10
N THR A 78 -0.87 -9.89 -0.89
CA THR A 78 -1.10 -9.56 -2.32
C THR A 78 -2.33 -10.11 -2.96
N ASN A 79 -2.93 -11.17 -2.43
CA ASN A 79 -4.20 -11.57 -3.00
C ASN A 79 -5.34 -10.71 -2.46
N LEU A 80 -5.09 -9.42 -2.16
CA LEU A 80 -6.13 -8.41 -1.93
C LEU A 80 -7.18 -8.51 -3.03
N THR A 81 -6.77 -8.69 -4.28
CA THR A 81 -7.67 -9.01 -5.40
C THR A 81 -8.61 -10.15 -5.06
N LYS A 82 -8.10 -11.34 -4.70
CA LYS A 82 -8.95 -12.49 -4.38
C LYS A 82 -9.71 -12.30 -3.09
N ILE A 83 -9.11 -11.69 -2.07
CA ILE A 83 -9.77 -11.41 -0.79
C ILE A 83 -11.00 -10.53 -1.03
N LEU A 84 -10.84 -9.46 -1.81
CA LEU A 84 -11.92 -8.59 -2.24
C LEU A 84 -12.93 -9.39 -3.07
N ALA A 85 -12.48 -10.17 -4.06
CA ALA A 85 -13.36 -10.95 -4.92
C ALA A 85 -14.17 -12.03 -4.16
N ASP A 86 -13.55 -12.72 -3.21
CA ASP A 86 -14.21 -13.69 -2.30
C ASP A 86 -15.25 -12.99 -1.41
N GLY A 87 -15.04 -11.71 -1.12
CA GLY A 87 -16.00 -10.82 -0.46
C GLY A 87 -17.05 -10.19 -1.40
N GLY A 88 -17.03 -10.50 -2.69
CA GLY A 88 -17.94 -9.95 -3.69
C GLY A 88 -17.52 -8.58 -4.25
N VAL A 89 -16.37 -8.05 -3.83
CA VAL A 89 -15.80 -6.80 -4.30
C VAL A 89 -14.86 -7.09 -5.47
N VAL A 90 -15.34 -6.90 -6.69
CA VAL A 90 -14.60 -7.15 -7.92
C VAL A 90 -14.40 -5.87 -8.74
N PRO A 91 -13.32 -5.81 -9.54
CA PRO A 91 -13.10 -4.71 -10.47
C PRO A 91 -14.29 -4.57 -11.44
N SER A 92 -14.76 -3.34 -11.65
CA SER A 92 -15.90 -3.06 -12.51
C SER A 92 -15.93 -1.61 -12.96
N ASP A 93 -16.31 -1.39 -14.21
CA ASP A 93 -16.55 -0.05 -14.72
C ASP A 93 -17.95 0.49 -14.39
N GLU A 94 -18.84 -0.36 -13.88
CA GLU A 94 -20.24 -0.05 -13.58
C GLU A 94 -20.56 -0.08 -12.07
N LYS A 95 -19.99 -1.04 -11.34
CA LYS A 95 -20.27 -1.23 -9.92
C LYS A 95 -19.43 -0.31 -9.04
N THR A 96 -20.03 0.13 -7.95
CA THR A 96 -19.37 0.82 -6.83
C THR A 96 -19.67 0.06 -5.55
N TYR A 97 -18.83 0.25 -4.55
CA TYR A 97 -18.93 -0.37 -3.24
C TYR A 97 -18.84 0.70 -2.16
N THR A 98 -19.46 0.44 -1.02
CA THR A 98 -19.28 1.24 0.19
C THR A 98 -17.91 0.94 0.82
N LEU A 99 -17.39 1.90 1.59
CA LEU A 99 -16.20 1.76 2.40
C LEU A 99 -16.30 0.55 3.34
N GLY A 100 -17.50 0.32 3.90
CA GLY A 100 -17.82 -0.81 4.77
C GLY A 100 -17.63 -2.15 4.06
N GLU A 101 -18.22 -2.32 2.87
CA GLU A 101 -18.08 -3.57 2.10
C GLU A 101 -16.62 -3.90 1.77
N ILE A 102 -15.83 -2.90 1.36
CA ILE A 102 -14.41 -3.08 1.06
C ILE A 102 -13.63 -3.43 2.34
N SER A 103 -13.86 -2.68 3.43
CA SER A 103 -13.16 -2.87 4.70
C SER A 103 -13.49 -4.22 5.34
N ASP A 104 -14.75 -4.65 5.28
CA ASP A 104 -15.20 -5.93 5.83
C ASP A 104 -14.64 -7.13 5.05
N ALA A 105 -14.60 -7.03 3.71
CA ALA A 105 -13.98 -8.06 2.87
C ALA A 105 -12.48 -8.22 3.22
N LEU A 106 -11.76 -7.11 3.32
CA LEU A 106 -10.34 -7.08 3.70
C LEU A 106 -10.13 -7.60 5.12
N ALA A 107 -10.91 -7.14 6.09
CA ALA A 107 -10.79 -7.57 7.48
C ALA A 107 -11.07 -9.08 7.64
N LYS A 108 -12.08 -9.60 6.92
CA LYS A 108 -12.41 -11.02 6.92
C LYS A 108 -11.32 -11.88 6.28
N GLY A 109 -10.73 -11.42 5.17
CA GLY A 109 -9.70 -12.18 4.46
C GLY A 109 -8.31 -12.11 5.09
N THR A 110 -7.97 -10.98 5.70
CA THR A 110 -6.65 -10.76 6.33
C THR A 110 -6.65 -11.11 7.81
N GLY A 111 -7.79 -11.02 8.50
CA GLY A 111 -7.91 -11.14 9.95
C GLY A 111 -7.58 -9.86 10.71
N PHE A 112 -7.31 -8.75 10.02
CA PHE A 112 -6.88 -7.48 10.61
C PHE A 112 -7.62 -6.29 10.01
N SER A 113 -7.78 -5.23 10.80
CA SER A 113 -8.31 -3.96 10.29
C SER A 113 -7.38 -3.35 9.24
N THR A 114 -7.94 -2.82 8.16
CA THR A 114 -7.20 -2.11 7.10
C THR A 114 -7.70 -0.68 6.95
N TYR A 115 -6.85 0.24 6.52
CA TYR A 115 -7.26 1.59 6.11
C TYR A 115 -7.24 1.74 4.59
N LEU A 116 -8.07 2.66 4.08
CA LEU A 116 -8.24 2.86 2.66
C LEU A 116 -7.94 4.30 2.29
N ARG A 117 -7.14 4.49 1.25
CA ARG A 117 -7.06 5.79 0.58
C ARG A 117 -7.75 5.69 -0.76
N CYS A 118 -8.54 6.72 -1.04
CA CYS A 118 -9.17 6.90 -2.33
C CYS A 118 -8.61 8.14 -3.02
N SER A 119 -8.64 8.12 -4.34
CA SER A 119 -8.37 9.26 -5.20
C SER A 119 -9.65 9.69 -5.91
N GLN A 120 -9.67 10.92 -6.42
CA GLN A 120 -10.71 11.35 -7.35
C GLN A 120 -10.30 10.94 -8.77
N ASN A 121 -11.28 10.52 -9.57
CA ASN A 121 -11.04 10.23 -10.98
C ASN A 121 -10.81 11.55 -11.75
N GLU A 122 -9.59 11.73 -12.26
CA GLU A 122 -9.21 12.92 -13.04
C GLU A 122 -9.96 13.02 -14.37
N LEU A 123 -10.43 11.90 -14.92
CA LEU A 123 -11.16 11.85 -16.19
C LEU A 123 -12.68 12.01 -16.01
N LYS A 124 -13.19 11.83 -14.78
CA LYS A 124 -14.63 11.88 -14.49
C LYS A 124 -14.90 12.45 -13.10
N TYR A 125 -15.19 13.76 -13.09
CA TYR A 125 -15.44 14.52 -11.87
C TYR A 125 -16.51 13.87 -10.98
N GLY A 126 -16.22 13.79 -9.67
CA GLY A 126 -17.11 13.23 -8.67
C GLY A 126 -17.04 11.70 -8.51
N GLU A 127 -16.28 10.98 -9.34
CA GLU A 127 -16.05 9.54 -9.15
C GLU A 127 -14.87 9.32 -8.18
N THR A 128 -15.11 8.56 -7.11
CA THR A 128 -14.10 8.18 -6.12
C THR A 128 -13.53 6.80 -6.48
N LEU A 129 -12.21 6.69 -6.60
CA LEU A 129 -11.50 5.45 -6.91
C LEU A 129 -10.77 4.93 -5.68
N LEU A 130 -10.81 3.62 -5.43
CA LEU A 130 -9.88 3.02 -4.47
C LEU A 130 -8.44 3.17 -4.99
N TYR A 131 -7.55 3.70 -4.16
CA TYR A 131 -6.17 4.03 -4.54
C TYR A 131 -5.15 3.18 -3.78
N GLU A 132 -5.23 3.12 -2.44
CA GLU A 132 -4.32 2.32 -1.62
C GLU A 132 -5.08 1.56 -0.52
N VAL A 133 -4.59 0.36 -0.20
CA VAL A 133 -4.94 -0.38 1.01
C VAL A 133 -3.75 -0.34 1.95
N LEU A 134 -3.96 0.12 3.19
CA LEU A 134 -2.91 0.25 4.20
C LEU A 134 -3.14 -0.76 5.31
N GLN A 135 -2.06 -1.47 5.66
CA GLN A 135 -2.06 -2.50 6.69
C GLN A 135 -0.90 -2.25 7.65
N CYS A 136 -1.09 -2.57 8.93
CA CYS A 136 -0.05 -2.40 9.92
C CYS A 136 0.72 -3.69 10.14
N VAL A 137 2.02 -3.54 10.34
CA VAL A 137 2.95 -4.62 10.64
C VAL A 137 3.64 -4.34 11.97
N ASP A 138 4.09 -5.40 12.62
CA ASP A 138 4.95 -5.26 13.79
C ASP A 138 6.28 -4.57 13.45
N ARG A 139 7.01 -4.12 14.47
CA ARG A 139 8.28 -3.39 14.28
C ARG A 139 9.38 -4.23 13.63
N SER A 140 9.25 -5.55 13.61
CA SER A 140 10.14 -6.45 12.88
C SER A 140 9.81 -6.54 11.38
N GLY A 141 8.62 -6.08 10.96
CA GLY A 141 8.16 -6.18 9.58
C GLY A 141 7.76 -7.59 9.16
N GLU A 142 7.47 -8.48 10.12
CA GLU A 142 7.24 -9.90 9.86
C GLU A 142 5.77 -10.30 9.91
N LYS A 143 4.98 -9.62 10.76
CA LYS A 143 3.59 -10.02 11.03
C LYS A 143 2.66 -8.83 10.95
N LEU A 144 1.46 -9.08 10.45
CA LEU A 144 0.35 -8.16 10.57
C LEU A 144 -0.05 -7.98 12.02
N VAL A 145 -0.45 -6.76 12.33
CA VAL A 145 -1.04 -6.38 13.61
C VAL A 145 -2.23 -5.47 13.35
N ASN A 146 -3.15 -5.39 14.31
CA ASN A 146 -4.19 -4.37 14.24
C ASN A 146 -3.52 -3.00 14.33
N CYS A 147 -3.96 -2.10 13.47
CA CYS A 147 -3.47 -0.75 13.48
C CYS A 147 -3.92 -0.03 14.74
N THR A 148 -2.98 0.67 15.38
CA THR A 148 -3.26 1.57 16.50
C THR A 148 -3.47 3.01 16.05
N THR A 149 -3.23 3.29 14.77
CA THR A 149 -3.37 4.63 14.19
C THR A 149 -4.86 4.99 14.07
N PRO A 150 -5.26 6.27 14.15
CA PRO A 150 -6.67 6.63 14.14
C PRO A 150 -7.35 6.41 12.77
N TYR A 151 -8.68 6.24 12.78
CA TYR A 151 -9.50 6.03 11.58
C TYR A 151 -9.40 7.13 10.50
N TRP A 152 -8.94 8.35 10.83
CA TRP A 152 -8.80 9.44 9.86
C TRP A 152 -7.68 9.22 8.82
N VAL A 153 -6.88 8.15 8.97
CA VAL A 153 -5.99 7.68 7.91
C VAL A 153 -6.79 7.22 6.69
N THR A 154 -8.01 6.74 6.88
CA THR A 154 -8.93 6.45 5.78
C THR A 154 -9.42 7.76 5.16
N ARG A 155 -9.18 7.91 3.85
CA ARG A 155 -9.52 9.12 3.09
C ARG A 155 -10.28 8.76 1.83
N CYS A 156 -11.61 8.74 1.92
CA CYS A 156 -12.52 8.56 0.80
C CYS A 156 -13.62 9.61 0.88
N LEU A 157 -13.68 10.51 -0.10
CA LEU A 157 -14.60 11.66 -0.09
C LEU A 157 -16.07 11.24 -0.23
N ASP A 158 -16.33 10.22 -1.04
CA ASP A 158 -17.63 9.55 -1.13
C ASP A 158 -17.48 8.11 -0.63
N PRO A 159 -17.63 7.86 0.69
CA PRO A 159 -17.46 6.53 1.27
C PRO A 159 -18.59 5.57 0.89
N ASP A 160 -19.70 6.04 0.29
CA ASP A 160 -20.80 5.18 -0.13
C ASP A 160 -20.63 4.68 -1.58
N LYS A 161 -19.75 5.32 -2.36
CA LYS A 161 -19.53 5.03 -3.77
C LYS A 161 -18.05 5.06 -4.15
N ILE A 162 -17.36 3.98 -3.82
CA ILE A 162 -15.97 3.74 -4.18
C ILE A 162 -15.91 2.78 -5.36
N LYS A 163 -15.18 3.15 -6.40
CA LYS A 163 -14.99 2.32 -7.60
C LYS A 163 -13.62 1.66 -7.61
N ILE A 164 -13.59 0.41 -8.08
CA ILE A 164 -12.36 -0.33 -8.37
C ILE A 164 -12.36 -0.59 -9.88
N PRO A 165 -11.61 0.19 -10.68
CA PRO A 165 -11.68 0.10 -12.12
C PRO A 165 -11.22 -1.26 -12.68
N ALA A 166 -11.85 -1.71 -13.77
CA ALA A 166 -11.54 -3.02 -14.38
C ALA A 166 -10.21 -3.03 -15.15
N TRP A 167 -9.71 -1.88 -15.59
CA TRP A 167 -8.50 -1.76 -16.42
C TRP A 167 -7.18 -2.11 -15.69
N PHE A 168 -7.22 -2.36 -14.37
CA PHE A 168 -6.06 -2.84 -13.61
C PHE A 168 -5.72 -4.33 -13.86
N TYR A 169 -6.60 -5.10 -14.52
CA TYR A 169 -6.41 -6.55 -14.69
C TYR A 169 -6.04 -6.89 -16.13
N GLY A 170 -4.81 -6.58 -16.54
CA GLY A 170 -4.37 -6.95 -17.89
C GLY A 170 -3.04 -6.38 -18.41
N GLN A 171 -2.13 -5.94 -17.55
CA GLN A 171 -0.75 -5.64 -17.95
C GLN A 171 0.23 -6.56 -17.25
#